data_AF-F0Z8X0-F1
#
_entry.id   AF-F0Z8X0-F1
#
_cell.length_a   1.000
_cell.length_b   1.000
_cell.length_c   1.000
_cell.angle_alpha   90.00
_cell.angle_beta   90.00
_cell.angle_gamma   90.00
#
_symmetry.space_group_name_H-M   'P 1'
#
loop_
_entity.id
_entity.type
_entity.pdbx_description
1 polymer ?
#
loop_
_entity_poly.entity_id
_entity_poly.type
_entity_poly.pdbx_seq_one_letter_code
_entity_poly.pdbx_strand_id
1 'polypeptide(L)'
;MLKNIIGFRNIYFLSNKNNNFYNNNKVCFSSKIYTKTGDKGTSALFNGERRSKCNPIFNVLGSVDELSSHLGVAKEQLVCLKTEIQSVDKDRTNTIHKVIEEIESIQCLLLDVGSNVATPATTSSEQHLMRAKFSDDHTTQLENWIDEHTLHLQPLKNFILPGGGLSASQLQVCRSVCRRSERELVLMREQLGEDSVNPSVMHFLNRLSDYLFTVARLSTHIQKVEESVYKRITTPNENNNNNNSNNINTDKFQRHLEKHPTKEIK
;
A
#
# COMPACT_ATOMS: atom_id res chain seq x y z
N MET A 1 -12.82 10.82 10.64
CA MET A 1 -11.82 11.66 9.95
C MET A 1 -12.09 11.82 8.44
N LEU A 2 -12.78 10.90 7.76
CA LEU A 2 -13.07 10.94 6.30
C LEU A 2 -14.43 11.53 5.88
N LYS A 3 -14.89 12.64 6.50
CA LYS A 3 -16.29 13.10 6.38
C LYS A 3 -16.75 13.55 4.98
N ASN A 4 -15.86 13.68 3.98
CA ASN A 4 -16.23 14.22 2.66
C ASN A 4 -15.60 13.53 1.44
N ILE A 5 -14.66 12.58 1.61
CA ILE A 5 -13.81 12.13 0.48
C ILE A 5 -14.52 11.09 -0.40
N ILE A 6 -15.55 10.40 0.10
CA ILE A 6 -16.26 9.31 -0.63
C ILE A 6 -17.79 9.41 -0.48
N GLY A 7 -18.35 10.63 -0.36
CA GLY A 7 -19.81 10.78 -0.22
C GLY A 7 -20.40 10.36 1.15
N PHE A 8 -19.55 10.05 2.13
CA PHE A 8 -19.97 9.79 3.51
C PHE A 8 -20.26 11.07 4.30
N ARG A 9 -21.39 11.72 4.00
CA ARG A 9 -21.93 12.77 4.86
C ARG A 9 -22.62 12.13 6.07
N ASN A 10 -22.09 12.40 7.27
CA ASN A 10 -22.61 12.03 8.59
C ASN A 10 -22.69 10.51 8.89
N ILE A 11 -21.57 9.94 9.34
CA ILE A 11 -21.58 8.79 10.26
C ILE A 11 -21.06 9.30 11.60
N TYR A 12 -21.96 9.41 12.58
CA TYR A 12 -21.59 9.55 13.97
C TYR A 12 -21.33 8.15 14.52
N PHE A 13 -20.08 7.80 14.79
CA PHE A 13 -19.77 6.65 15.64
C PHE A 13 -20.05 7.07 17.09
N LEU A 14 -21.26 6.81 17.57
CA LEU A 14 -21.55 6.79 18.99
C LEU A 14 -21.01 5.46 19.54
N SER A 15 -19.90 5.54 20.27
CA SER A 15 -19.46 4.47 21.17
C SER A 15 -20.57 4.26 22.20
N ASN A 16 -21.31 3.15 22.08
CA ASN A 16 -22.32 2.79 23.05
C ASN A 16 -21.79 1.64 23.89
N LYS A 17 -21.06 1.99 24.96
CA LYS A 17 -20.98 1.12 26.14
C LYS A 17 -22.31 1.22 26.88
N ASN A 18 -22.83 0.04 27.21
CA ASN A 18 -23.93 -0.25 28.14
C ASN A 18 -25.34 -0.39 27.55
N ASN A 19 -25.85 -1.61 27.75
CA ASN A 19 -27.25 -2.00 27.75
C ASN A 19 -28.10 -1.00 28.54
N ASN A 20 -29.19 -0.55 27.93
CA ASN A 20 -30.54 -0.64 28.52
C ASN A 20 -31.58 -0.22 27.48
N PHE A 21 -32.56 -1.10 27.27
CA PHE A 21 -33.82 -0.79 26.63
C PHE A 21 -34.56 0.29 27.43
N TYR A 22 -35.03 1.36 26.79
CA TYR A 22 -36.37 1.96 26.89
C TYR A 22 -36.43 3.36 26.22
N ASN A 23 -37.40 3.51 25.31
CA ASN A 23 -38.14 4.69 24.81
C ASN A 23 -37.50 6.10 24.78
N ASN A 24 -37.46 6.70 23.59
CA ASN A 24 -38.23 7.91 23.18
C ASN A 24 -37.65 8.54 21.90
N ASN A 25 -38.48 8.65 20.86
CA ASN A 25 -38.34 9.54 19.68
C ASN A 25 -36.91 9.83 19.17
N LYS A 26 -36.13 8.80 18.84
CA LYS A 26 -34.94 8.98 18.00
C LYS A 26 -35.34 8.89 16.54
N VAL A 27 -35.40 10.02 15.86
CA VAL A 27 -35.32 10.07 14.39
C VAL A 27 -34.00 9.40 14.02
N CYS A 28 -34.07 8.15 13.59
CA CYS A 28 -32.93 7.45 13.03
C CYS A 28 -32.67 8.09 11.66
N PHE A 29 -31.75 9.06 11.61
CA PHE A 29 -31.24 9.56 10.33
C PHE A 29 -30.49 8.41 9.66
N SER A 30 -31.20 7.64 8.83
CA SER A 30 -30.58 6.80 7.82
C SER A 30 -29.87 7.74 6.84
N SER A 31 -28.58 7.95 7.02
CA SER A 31 -27.76 8.62 6.02
C SER A 31 -27.72 7.70 4.80
N LYS A 32 -28.50 8.05 3.77
CA LYS A 32 -28.43 7.37 2.48
C LYS A 32 -27.00 7.50 1.95
N ILE A 33 -26.39 6.38 1.62
CA ILE A 33 -25.00 6.33 1.11
C ILE A 33 -24.92 7.04 -0.26
N TYR A 34 -25.94 6.92 -1.11
CA TYR A 34 -25.98 7.60 -2.40
C TYR A 34 -26.65 8.97 -2.32
N THR A 35 -26.01 9.99 -2.91
CA THR A 35 -26.52 11.38 -2.94
C THR A 35 -26.96 11.83 -4.34
N LYS A 36 -26.64 11.07 -5.40
CA LYS A 36 -26.85 11.42 -6.82
C LYS A 36 -26.16 12.70 -7.31
N THR A 37 -25.40 13.39 -6.44
CA THR A 37 -24.67 14.61 -6.81
C THR A 37 -23.52 14.36 -7.78
N GLY A 38 -23.09 13.09 -7.94
CA GLY A 38 -22.03 12.69 -8.85
C GLY A 38 -22.50 12.15 -10.20
N ASP A 39 -23.80 12.14 -10.49
CA ASP A 39 -24.37 11.50 -11.69
C ASP A 39 -23.99 12.24 -12.98
N LYS A 40 -23.67 13.54 -12.88
CA LYS A 40 -23.16 14.36 -14.01
C LYS A 40 -21.64 14.22 -14.24
N GLY A 41 -20.99 13.23 -13.64
CA GLY A 41 -19.56 12.97 -13.84
C GLY A 41 -18.60 13.88 -13.05
N THR A 42 -19.09 14.64 -12.07
CA THR A 42 -18.24 15.47 -11.17
C THR A 42 -18.28 14.95 -9.73
N SER A 43 -17.26 15.26 -8.94
CA SER A 43 -17.20 14.97 -7.51
C SER A 43 -16.57 16.13 -6.74
N ALA A 44 -16.77 16.17 -5.43
CA ALA A 44 -16.20 17.21 -4.56
C ALA A 44 -14.93 16.70 -3.89
N LEU A 45 -13.92 17.57 -3.79
CA LEU A 45 -12.71 17.40 -2.99
C LEU A 45 -12.99 17.65 -1.50
N PHE A 46 -12.00 17.42 -0.64
CA PHE A 46 -12.17 17.59 0.81
C PHE A 46 -12.51 19.02 1.22
N ASN A 47 -11.98 20.01 0.49
CA ASN A 47 -12.26 21.44 0.65
C ASN A 47 -13.63 21.88 0.06
N GLY A 48 -14.38 20.98 -0.56
CA GLY A 48 -15.68 21.25 -1.19
C GLY A 48 -15.61 21.67 -2.66
N GLU A 49 -14.42 21.88 -3.21
CA GLU A 49 -14.21 22.19 -4.63
C GLU A 49 -14.71 21.04 -5.52
N ARG A 50 -15.49 21.34 -6.56
CA ARG A 50 -15.99 20.30 -7.48
C ARG A 50 -15.13 20.21 -8.73
N ARG A 51 -14.71 18.99 -9.06
CA ARG A 51 -13.92 18.69 -10.26
C ARG A 51 -14.54 17.52 -11.03
N SER A 52 -14.17 17.38 -12.31
CA SER A 52 -14.50 16.19 -13.11
C SER A 52 -13.94 14.95 -12.42
N LYS A 53 -14.66 13.82 -12.44
CA LYS A 53 -14.17 12.53 -11.91
C LYS A 53 -12.93 12.01 -12.64
N CYS A 54 -12.66 12.50 -13.84
CA CYS A 54 -11.44 12.19 -14.60
C CYS A 54 -10.25 13.10 -14.24
N ASN A 55 -10.39 14.00 -13.27
CA ASN A 55 -9.27 14.83 -12.80
C ASN A 55 -8.20 13.92 -12.15
N PRO A 56 -6.89 14.18 -12.35
CA PRO A 56 -5.81 13.35 -11.82
C PRO A 56 -5.90 13.08 -10.32
N ILE A 57 -6.41 14.02 -9.52
CA ILE A 57 -6.63 13.83 -8.08
C ILE A 57 -7.50 12.60 -7.83
N PHE A 58 -8.60 12.44 -8.55
CA PHE A 58 -9.50 11.30 -8.34
C PHE A 58 -8.92 9.98 -8.86
N ASN A 59 -8.04 10.00 -9.86
CA ASN A 59 -7.31 8.80 -10.29
C ASN A 59 -6.38 8.31 -9.17
N VAL A 60 -5.63 9.23 -8.55
CA VAL A 60 -4.78 8.91 -7.39
C VAL A 60 -5.63 8.37 -6.25
N LEU A 61 -6.69 9.08 -5.86
CA LEU A 61 -7.60 8.64 -4.78
C LEU A 61 -8.17 7.24 -5.04
N GLY A 62 -8.64 6.98 -6.27
CA GLY A 62 -9.18 5.67 -6.65
C GLY A 62 -8.12 4.57 -6.62
N SER A 63 -6.90 4.85 -7.11
CA SER A 63 -5.81 3.87 -7.09
C SER A 63 -5.30 3.56 -5.67
N VAL A 64 -5.34 4.53 -4.75
CA VAL A 64 -4.97 4.35 -3.34
C VAL A 64 -6.05 3.55 -2.60
N ASP A 65 -7.33 3.81 -2.89
CA ASP A 65 -8.46 3.03 -2.36
C ASP A 65 -8.44 1.58 -2.85
N GLU A 66 -8.10 1.37 -4.13
CA GLU A 66 -7.91 0.05 -4.71
C GLU A 66 -6.74 -0.70 -4.05
N LEU A 67 -5.60 -0.03 -3.80
CA LEU A 67 -4.50 -0.60 -3.02
C LEU A 67 -4.96 -1.04 -1.63
N SER A 68 -5.67 -0.17 -0.91
CA SER A 68 -6.19 -0.46 0.43
C SER A 68 -7.15 -1.66 0.43
N SER A 69 -7.97 -1.78 -0.61
CA SER A 69 -8.88 -2.91 -0.80
C SER A 69 -8.12 -4.22 -1.04
N HIS A 70 -7.09 -4.20 -1.89
CA HIS A 70 -6.23 -5.36 -2.11
C HIS A 70 -5.45 -5.78 -0.85
N LEU A 71 -4.99 -4.81 -0.04
CA LEU A 71 -4.38 -5.07 1.27
C LEU A 71 -5.35 -5.73 2.24
N GLY A 72 -6.64 -5.37 2.20
CA GLY A 72 -7.68 -6.06 2.97
C GLY A 72 -7.75 -7.55 2.63
N VAL A 73 -7.73 -7.89 1.35
CA VAL A 73 -7.71 -9.31 0.91
C VAL A 73 -6.44 -10.01 1.35
N ALA A 74 -5.27 -9.37 1.20
CA ALA A 74 -3.99 -9.92 1.64
C ALA A 74 -3.98 -10.20 3.15
N LYS A 75 -4.55 -9.27 3.94
CA LYS A 75 -4.67 -9.40 5.39
C LYS A 75 -5.50 -10.62 5.78
N GLU A 76 -6.66 -10.81 5.17
CA GLU A 76 -7.50 -11.99 5.45
C GLU A 76 -6.79 -13.30 5.11
N GLN A 77 -6.05 -13.35 4.00
CA GLN A 77 -5.24 -14.52 3.65
C GLN A 77 -4.13 -14.78 4.69
N LEU A 78 -3.51 -13.73 5.23
CA LEU A 78 -2.53 -13.86 6.31
C LEU A 78 -3.18 -14.31 7.63
N VAL A 79 -4.42 -13.89 7.93
CA VAL A 79 -5.19 -14.38 9.08
C VAL A 79 -5.47 -15.88 8.95
N CYS A 80 -5.86 -16.34 7.76
CA CYS A 80 -6.00 -17.78 7.48
C CYS A 80 -4.68 -18.51 7.71
N LEU A 81 -3.59 -18.03 7.12
CA LEU A 81 -2.25 -18.61 7.29
C LEU A 81 -1.83 -18.65 8.77
N LYS A 82 -2.04 -17.56 9.53
CA LYS A 82 -1.75 -17.49 10.97
C LYS A 82 -2.47 -18.61 11.72
N THR A 83 -3.74 -18.81 11.43
CA THR A 83 -4.58 -19.85 12.06
C THR A 83 -4.05 -21.25 11.74
N GLU A 84 -3.63 -21.50 10.50
CA GLU A 84 -3.08 -22.79 10.07
C GLU A 84 -1.76 -23.14 10.78
N ILE A 85 -0.90 -22.15 11.01
CA ILE A 85 0.44 -22.38 11.59
C ILE A 85 0.48 -22.22 13.12
N GLN A 86 -0.60 -21.76 13.74
CA GLN A 86 -0.68 -21.40 15.16
C GLN A 86 -0.27 -22.54 16.11
N SER A 87 -0.66 -23.77 15.77
CA SER A 87 -0.34 -24.97 16.57
C SER A 87 1.04 -25.56 16.28
N VAL A 88 1.70 -25.13 15.20
CA VAL A 88 2.93 -25.72 14.69
C VAL A 88 4.16 -24.91 15.12
N ASP A 89 4.08 -23.59 15.02
CA ASP A 89 5.25 -22.73 15.18
C ASP A 89 4.87 -21.35 15.71
N LYS A 90 5.14 -21.13 17.00
CA LYS A 90 4.76 -19.89 17.69
C LYS A 90 5.51 -18.67 17.15
N ASP A 91 6.77 -18.83 16.77
CA ASP A 91 7.59 -17.72 16.30
C ASP A 91 7.11 -17.25 14.92
N ARG A 92 6.89 -18.19 13.98
CA ARG A 92 6.28 -17.86 12.67
C ARG A 92 4.88 -17.25 12.83
N THR A 93 4.11 -17.72 13.79
CA THR A 93 2.78 -17.16 14.10
C THR A 93 2.87 -15.71 14.56
N ASN A 94 3.82 -15.40 15.44
CA ASN A 94 4.05 -14.03 15.93
C ASN A 94 4.51 -13.10 14.79
N THR A 95 5.38 -13.57 13.91
CA THR A 95 5.82 -12.79 12.74
C THR A 95 4.64 -12.47 11.81
N ILE A 96 3.78 -13.44 11.47
CA ILE A 96 2.57 -13.17 10.67
C ILE A 96 1.63 -12.22 11.40
N HIS A 97 1.45 -12.39 12.70
CA HIS A 97 0.61 -11.50 13.49
C HIS A 97 1.07 -10.05 13.40
N LYS A 98 2.38 -9.82 13.50
CA LYS A 98 2.97 -8.50 13.35
C LYS A 98 2.72 -7.91 11.96
N VAL A 99 2.94 -8.69 10.89
CA VAL A 99 2.65 -8.24 9.52
C VAL A 99 1.18 -7.86 9.33
N ILE A 100 0.24 -8.57 9.97
CA ILE A 100 -1.19 -8.23 9.94
C ILE A 100 -1.46 -6.85 10.56
N GLU A 101 -0.84 -6.55 11.72
CA GLU A 101 -0.97 -5.25 12.40
C GLU A 101 -0.33 -4.11 11.59
N GLU A 102 0.81 -4.38 10.96
CA GLU A 102 1.48 -3.45 10.06
C GLU A 102 0.61 -3.14 8.82
N ILE A 103 0.00 -4.15 8.20
CA ILE A 103 -0.93 -3.96 7.08
C ILE A 103 -2.15 -3.14 7.50
N GLU A 104 -2.72 -3.39 8.66
CA GLU A 104 -3.83 -2.58 9.19
C GLU A 104 -3.41 -1.12 9.41
N SER A 105 -2.21 -0.91 9.97
CA SER A 105 -1.63 0.43 10.12
C SER A 105 -1.44 1.12 8.76
N ILE A 106 -0.97 0.40 7.75
CA ILE A 106 -0.84 0.90 6.38
C ILE A 106 -2.20 1.25 5.78
N GLN A 107 -3.24 0.44 5.97
CA GLN A 107 -4.60 0.77 5.50
C GLN A 107 -5.10 2.09 6.10
N CYS A 108 -4.80 2.36 7.37
CA CYS A 108 -5.07 3.66 7.99
C CYS A 108 -4.26 4.79 7.33
N LEU A 109 -2.95 4.59 7.14
CA LEU A 109 -2.08 5.59 6.50
C LEU A 109 -2.49 5.88 5.05
N LEU A 110 -3.00 4.90 4.30
CA LEU A 110 -3.52 5.13 2.95
C LEU A 110 -4.78 6.02 2.94
N LEU A 111 -5.57 6.02 4.01
CA LEU A 111 -6.68 6.98 4.16
C LEU A 111 -6.15 8.40 4.44
N ASP A 112 -5.03 8.53 5.16
CA ASP A 112 -4.36 9.81 5.38
C ASP A 112 -3.69 10.33 4.10
N VAL A 113 -3.07 9.44 3.31
CA VAL A 113 -2.60 9.73 1.95
C VAL A 113 -3.74 10.26 1.09
N GLY A 114 -4.89 9.58 1.09
CA GLY A 114 -6.07 10.04 0.37
C GLY A 114 -6.56 11.40 0.87
N SER A 115 -6.48 11.67 2.17
CA SER A 115 -6.84 12.96 2.76
C SER A 115 -5.90 14.09 2.31
N ASN A 116 -4.60 13.83 2.23
CA ASN A 116 -3.61 14.78 1.72
C ASN A 116 -3.84 15.09 0.24
N VAL A 117 -3.99 14.06 -0.60
CA VAL A 117 -4.22 14.17 -2.05
C VAL A 117 -5.54 14.89 -2.35
N ALA A 118 -6.59 14.65 -1.56
CA ALA A 118 -7.89 15.33 -1.70
C ALA A 118 -7.89 16.79 -1.21
N THR A 119 -6.77 17.31 -0.69
CA THR A 119 -6.64 18.65 -0.11
C THR A 119 -5.46 19.40 -0.76
N PRO A 120 -5.60 19.86 -2.02
CA PRO A 120 -4.52 20.56 -2.73
C PRO A 120 -4.09 21.85 -2.00
N ALA A 121 -2.78 22.08 -1.85
CA ALA A 121 -2.24 23.25 -1.16
C ALA A 121 -2.69 24.58 -1.78
N THR A 122 -2.86 24.60 -3.10
CA THR A 122 -3.23 25.79 -3.86
C THR A 122 -4.67 26.27 -3.64
N THR A 123 -5.59 25.38 -3.27
CA THR A 123 -7.03 25.71 -3.15
C THR A 123 -7.60 25.42 -1.76
N SER A 124 -6.77 25.06 -0.79
CA SER A 124 -7.21 24.68 0.55
C SER A 124 -6.81 25.72 1.60
N SER A 125 -7.64 25.88 2.63
CA SER A 125 -7.32 26.73 3.78
C SER A 125 -6.27 26.07 4.67
N GLU A 126 -5.55 26.88 5.45
CA GLU A 126 -4.57 26.41 6.43
C GLU A 126 -5.14 25.34 7.38
N GLN A 127 -6.40 25.50 7.81
CA GLN A 127 -7.08 24.53 8.66
C GLN A 127 -7.31 23.18 7.98
N HIS A 128 -7.55 23.16 6.67
CA HIS A 128 -7.66 21.91 5.92
C HIS A 128 -6.30 21.25 5.76
N LEU A 129 -5.25 22.03 5.46
CA LEU A 129 -3.88 21.53 5.31
C LEU A 129 -3.35 20.92 6.61
N MET A 130 -3.58 21.58 7.75
CA MET A 130 -3.19 21.04 9.06
C MET A 130 -3.87 19.72 9.41
N ARG A 131 -5.12 19.51 8.97
CA ARG A 131 -5.84 18.24 9.16
C ARG A 131 -5.40 17.14 8.20
N ALA A 132 -4.86 17.52 7.05
CA ALA A 132 -4.41 16.61 6.01
C ALA A 132 -2.88 16.44 6.02
N LYS A 133 -2.20 16.81 7.12
CA LYS A 133 -0.76 16.68 7.25
C LYS A 133 -0.34 15.21 7.20
N PHE A 134 0.78 14.95 6.52
CA PHE A 134 1.38 13.63 6.40
C PHE A 134 2.86 13.73 6.79
N SER A 135 3.34 12.86 7.69
CA SER A 135 4.71 12.93 8.22
C SER A 135 5.68 12.04 7.44
N ASP A 136 6.95 12.44 7.36
CA ASP A 136 8.05 11.60 6.85
C ASP A 136 8.36 10.42 7.78
N ASP A 137 7.96 10.48 9.05
CA ASP A 137 8.16 9.40 10.04
C ASP A 137 7.56 8.07 9.58
N HIS A 138 6.50 8.12 8.78
CA HIS A 138 5.86 6.92 8.22
C HIS A 138 6.77 6.20 7.21
N THR A 139 7.58 6.95 6.45
CA THR A 139 8.57 6.36 5.54
C THR A 139 9.67 5.68 6.34
N THR A 140 10.19 6.35 7.37
CA THR A 140 11.20 5.78 8.28
C THR A 140 10.68 4.51 8.96
N GLN A 141 9.40 4.49 9.34
CA GLN A 141 8.76 3.32 9.92
C GLN A 141 8.72 2.13 8.95
N LEU A 142 8.39 2.36 7.67
CA LEU A 142 8.45 1.31 6.64
C LEU A 142 9.87 0.78 6.45
N GLU A 143 10.88 1.65 6.45
CA GLU A 143 12.30 1.28 6.34
C GLU A 143 12.71 0.35 7.49
N ASN A 144 12.36 0.71 8.73
CA ASN A 144 12.64 -0.12 9.90
C ASN A 144 11.97 -1.50 9.81
N TRP A 145 10.72 -1.57 9.34
CA TRP A 145 10.03 -2.85 9.13
C TRP A 145 10.68 -3.68 8.01
N ILE A 146 11.09 -3.04 6.91
CA ILE A 146 11.80 -3.72 5.83
C ILE A 146 13.09 -4.35 6.35
N ASP A 147 13.89 -3.57 7.09
CA ASP A 147 15.17 -4.03 7.64
C ASP A 147 14.95 -5.20 8.59
N GLU A 148 13.98 -5.10 9.50
CA GLU A 148 13.62 -6.17 10.44
C GLU A 148 13.21 -7.46 9.72
N HIS A 149 12.27 -7.37 8.78
CA HIS A 149 11.75 -8.54 8.08
C HIS A 149 12.80 -9.18 7.16
N THR A 150 13.73 -8.38 6.63
CA THR A 150 14.82 -8.85 5.77
C THR A 150 15.79 -9.78 6.51
N LEU A 151 15.96 -9.62 7.83
CA LEU A 151 16.82 -10.49 8.65
C LEU A 151 16.39 -11.97 8.62
N HIS A 152 15.11 -12.25 8.35
CA HIS A 152 14.58 -13.60 8.26
C HIS A 152 14.73 -14.22 6.85
N LEU A 153 15.17 -13.45 5.86
CA LEU A 153 15.18 -13.84 4.47
C LEU A 153 16.56 -14.24 3.98
N GLN A 154 16.60 -15.17 3.04
CA GLN A 154 17.81 -15.45 2.29
C GLN A 154 18.14 -14.26 1.36
N PRO A 155 19.43 -13.90 1.21
CA PRO A 155 19.84 -12.83 0.30
C PRO A 155 19.32 -13.05 -1.13
N LEU A 156 18.75 -12.00 -1.71
CA LEU A 156 18.19 -12.05 -3.06
C LEU A 156 19.32 -12.01 -4.10
N LYS A 157 19.61 -13.15 -4.73
CA LYS A 157 20.65 -13.24 -5.78
C LYS A 157 20.11 -13.12 -7.21
N ASN A 158 18.81 -13.39 -7.40
CA ASN A 158 18.17 -13.45 -8.70
C ASN A 158 16.78 -12.83 -8.63
N PHE A 159 16.22 -12.42 -9.78
CA PHE A 159 14.80 -12.07 -9.85
C PHE A 159 13.92 -13.27 -9.51
N ILE A 160 12.87 -13.01 -8.71
CA ILE A 160 11.86 -14.00 -8.34
C ILE A 160 10.57 -13.72 -9.09
N LEU A 161 9.87 -14.78 -9.48
CA LEU A 161 8.53 -14.70 -10.04
C LEU A 161 7.53 -14.37 -8.93
N PRO A 162 6.55 -13.49 -9.16
CA PRO A 162 5.52 -13.19 -8.17
C PRO A 162 4.68 -14.46 -7.91
N GLY A 163 4.67 -14.92 -6.66
CA GLY A 163 4.05 -16.19 -6.29
C GLY A 163 4.41 -16.58 -4.85
N GLY A 164 4.43 -17.89 -4.58
CA GLY A 164 4.93 -18.44 -3.31
C GLY A 164 3.87 -18.57 -2.21
N GLY A 165 2.61 -18.81 -2.57
CA GLY A 165 1.45 -18.93 -1.67
C GLY A 165 0.37 -17.90 -1.98
N LEU A 166 -0.86 -18.10 -1.51
CA LEU A 166 -1.98 -17.19 -1.78
C LEU A 166 -1.71 -15.78 -1.22
N SER A 167 -1.35 -15.70 0.05
CA SER A 167 -0.97 -14.45 0.73
C SER A 167 0.19 -13.74 0.04
N ALA A 168 1.27 -14.47 -0.27
CA ALA A 168 2.44 -13.92 -0.94
C ALA A 168 2.12 -13.39 -2.34
N SER A 169 1.32 -14.14 -3.11
CA SER A 169 0.88 -13.73 -4.45
C SER A 169 0.02 -12.48 -4.40
N GLN A 170 -0.90 -12.39 -3.44
CA GLN A 170 -1.73 -11.21 -3.25
C GLN A 170 -0.91 -10.00 -2.81
N LEU A 171 0.11 -10.18 -1.95
CA LEU A 171 1.03 -9.10 -1.57
C LEU A 171 1.84 -8.59 -2.78
N GLN A 172 2.21 -9.47 -3.72
CA GLN A 172 2.81 -9.06 -5.00
C GLN A 172 1.83 -8.28 -5.88
N VAL A 173 0.54 -8.61 -5.85
CA VAL A 173 -0.51 -7.80 -6.50
C VAL A 173 -0.58 -6.43 -5.83
N CYS A 174 -0.67 -6.35 -4.50
CA CYS A 174 -0.64 -5.09 -3.75
C CYS A 174 0.57 -4.24 -4.13
N ARG A 175 1.77 -4.84 -4.24
CA ARG A 175 2.98 -4.15 -4.68
C ARG A 175 2.81 -3.53 -6.06
N SER A 176 2.26 -4.27 -7.02
CA SER A 176 2.04 -3.76 -8.38
C SER A 176 1.01 -2.62 -8.43
N VAL A 177 -0.06 -2.71 -7.63
CA VAL A 177 -1.08 -1.67 -7.48
C VAL A 177 -0.49 -0.43 -6.81
N CYS A 178 0.31 -0.59 -5.77
CA CYS A 178 1.02 0.49 -5.09
C CYS A 178 1.92 1.28 -6.06
N ARG A 179 2.68 0.57 -6.91
CA ARG A 179 3.48 1.19 -7.97
C ARG A 179 2.63 1.89 -9.03
N ARG A 180 1.38 1.46 -9.25
CA ARG A 180 0.45 2.19 -10.11
C ARG A 180 -0.03 3.47 -9.43
N SER A 181 -0.41 3.42 -8.16
CA SER A 181 -0.79 4.60 -7.38
C SER A 181 0.34 5.64 -7.35
N GLU A 182 1.60 5.19 -7.21
CA GLU A 182 2.79 6.04 -7.31
C GLU A 182 2.88 6.76 -8.66
N ARG A 183 2.69 6.05 -9.79
CA ARG A 183 2.72 6.67 -11.12
C ARG A 183 1.59 7.67 -11.35
N GLU A 184 0.38 7.35 -10.88
CA GLU A 184 -0.75 8.30 -10.94
C GLU A 184 -0.44 9.56 -10.12
N LEU A 185 0.23 9.41 -8.97
CA LEU A 185 0.64 10.54 -8.13
C LEU A 185 1.70 11.42 -8.82
N VAL A 186 2.68 10.80 -9.47
CA VAL A 186 3.68 11.52 -10.28
C VAL A 186 2.99 12.29 -11.42
N LEU A 187 2.09 11.64 -12.16
CA LEU A 187 1.33 12.29 -13.22
C LEU A 187 0.50 13.47 -12.70
N MET A 188 -0.12 13.32 -11.51
CA MET A 188 -0.84 14.41 -10.87
C MET A 188 0.08 15.61 -10.57
N ARG A 189 1.29 15.36 -10.05
CA ARG A 189 2.28 16.43 -9.77
C ARG A 189 2.75 17.12 -11.04
N GLU A 190 3.03 16.36 -12.09
CA GLU A 190 3.42 16.93 -13.40
C GLU A 190 2.32 17.84 -13.97
N GLN A 191 1.04 17.48 -13.79
CA GLN A 191 -0.08 18.26 -14.34
C GLN A 191 -0.53 19.43 -13.45
N LEU A 192 -0.43 19.29 -12.12
CA LEU A 192 -0.98 20.25 -11.16
C LEU A 192 0.09 21.07 -10.42
N GLY A 193 1.37 20.76 -10.64
CA GLY A 193 2.51 21.40 -9.99
C GLY A 193 3.07 20.59 -8.81
N GLU A 194 4.33 20.85 -8.50
CA GLU A 194 5.09 20.14 -7.46
C GLU A 194 4.44 20.23 -6.07
N ASP A 195 3.84 21.38 -5.75
CA ASP A 195 3.17 21.66 -4.48
C ASP A 195 1.72 21.12 -4.39
N SER A 196 1.26 20.33 -5.37
CA SER A 196 -0.11 19.77 -5.38
C SER A 196 -0.33 18.69 -4.31
N VAL A 197 0.75 18.11 -3.76
CA VAL A 197 0.73 17.09 -2.72
C VAL A 197 1.97 17.20 -1.84
N ASN A 198 1.88 16.77 -0.59
CA ASN A 198 3.05 16.70 0.28
C ASN A 198 4.08 15.68 -0.26
N PRO A 199 5.36 16.05 -0.44
CA PRO A 199 6.42 15.14 -0.87
C PRO A 199 6.54 13.85 -0.05
N SER A 200 6.23 13.90 1.25
CA SER A 200 6.24 12.74 2.14
C SER A 200 5.32 11.61 1.67
N VAL A 201 4.21 11.95 1.01
CA VAL A 201 3.27 10.95 0.44
C VAL A 201 3.95 10.15 -0.67
N MET A 202 4.76 10.81 -1.51
CA MET A 202 5.47 10.15 -2.59
C MET A 202 6.55 9.22 -2.05
N HIS A 203 7.34 9.67 -1.07
CA HIS A 203 8.35 8.83 -0.42
C HIS A 203 7.71 7.60 0.23
N PHE A 204 6.58 7.79 0.90
CA PHE A 204 5.84 6.69 1.53
C PHE A 204 5.36 5.65 0.52
N LEU A 205 4.71 6.05 -0.59
CA LEU A 205 4.25 5.09 -1.60
C LEU A 205 5.40 4.35 -2.29
N ASN A 206 6.49 5.05 -2.57
CA ASN A 206 7.70 4.44 -3.13
C ASN A 206 8.22 3.33 -2.21
N ARG A 207 8.43 3.67 -0.92
CA ARG A 207 8.93 2.73 0.09
C ARG A 207 7.93 1.62 0.44
N LEU A 208 6.64 1.91 0.38
CA LEU A 208 5.59 0.90 0.62
C LEU A 208 5.67 -0.23 -0.40
N SER A 209 6.04 0.06 -1.64
CA SER A 209 6.22 -0.99 -2.65
C SER A 209 7.39 -1.94 -2.31
N ASP A 210 8.46 -1.44 -1.69
CA ASP A 210 9.56 -2.26 -1.18
C ASP A 210 9.12 -3.10 0.01
N TYR A 211 8.40 -2.50 0.97
CA TYR A 211 7.81 -3.23 2.11
C TYR A 211 6.93 -4.39 1.64
N LEU A 212 6.03 -4.15 0.68
CA LEU A 212 5.15 -5.18 0.14
C LEU A 212 5.91 -6.31 -0.56
N PHE A 213 7.04 -6.00 -1.20
CA PHE A 213 7.93 -7.02 -1.75
C PHE A 213 8.56 -7.87 -0.63
N THR A 214 9.09 -7.23 0.41
CA THR A 214 9.73 -7.90 1.54
C THR A 214 8.75 -8.81 2.28
N VAL A 215 7.54 -8.33 2.60
CA VAL A 215 6.57 -9.17 3.31
C VAL A 215 5.95 -10.26 2.43
N ALA A 216 5.93 -10.09 1.10
CA ALA A 216 5.56 -11.18 0.19
C ALA A 216 6.56 -12.34 0.29
N ARG A 217 7.86 -12.02 0.24
CA ARG A 217 8.94 -13.00 0.43
C ARG A 217 8.90 -13.66 1.80
N LEU A 218 8.65 -12.86 2.85
CA LEU A 218 8.48 -13.37 4.21
C LEU A 218 7.29 -14.32 4.31
N SER A 219 6.17 -14.02 3.66
CA SER A 219 5.02 -14.92 3.64
C SER A 219 5.32 -16.25 2.95
N THR A 220 6.09 -16.23 1.86
CA THR A 220 6.60 -17.43 1.17
C THR A 220 7.55 -18.24 2.05
N HIS A 221 8.51 -17.57 2.69
CA HIS A 221 9.46 -18.17 3.62
C HIS A 221 8.74 -18.85 4.78
N ILE A 222 7.77 -18.15 5.39
CA ILE A 222 6.95 -18.69 6.47
C ILE A 222 6.16 -19.89 5.99
N GLN A 223 5.59 -19.92 4.78
CA GLN A 223 4.90 -21.10 4.26
C GLN A 223 5.84 -22.26 3.90
N LYS A 224 7.17 -22.09 4.02
CA LYS A 224 8.20 -23.06 3.59
C LYS A 224 8.07 -23.43 2.10
N VAL A 225 7.60 -22.49 1.28
CA VAL A 225 7.53 -22.62 -0.17
C VAL A 225 8.80 -22.04 -0.77
N GLU A 226 9.34 -22.68 -1.80
CA GLU A 226 10.54 -22.19 -2.49
C GLU A 226 10.20 -21.02 -3.42
N GLU A 227 11.02 -19.96 -3.40
CA GLU A 227 10.88 -18.82 -4.30
C GLU A 227 11.20 -19.25 -5.74
N SER A 228 10.25 -19.05 -6.65
CA SER A 228 10.45 -19.39 -8.06
C SER A 228 11.40 -18.39 -8.72
N VAL A 229 12.61 -18.83 -9.04
CA VAL A 229 13.62 -17.98 -9.70
C VAL A 229 13.29 -17.79 -11.18
N TYR A 230 13.38 -16.54 -11.66
CA TYR A 230 13.24 -16.20 -13.07
C TYR A 230 14.31 -16.92 -13.91
N LYS A 231 13.86 -17.59 -14.98
CA LYS A 231 14.74 -18.21 -15.99
C LYS A 231 14.45 -17.55 -17.33
N ARG A 232 15.50 -17.01 -17.97
CA ARG A 232 15.38 -16.47 -19.32
C ARG A 232 15.06 -17.61 -20.28
N ILE A 233 13.97 -17.49 -21.03
CA ILE A 233 13.62 -18.43 -22.09
C ILE A 233 14.49 -18.09 -23.30
N THR A 234 15.45 -18.96 -23.65
CA THR A 234 16.22 -18.85 -24.91
C THR A 234 15.53 -19.65 -26.01
N THR A 235 15.58 -19.15 -27.24
CA THR A 235 15.12 -19.93 -28.40
C THR A 235 16.21 -20.92 -28.82
N PRO A 236 15.88 -22.07 -29.43
CA PRO A 236 16.85 -23.13 -29.74
C PRO A 236 18.07 -22.68 -30.57
N ASN A 237 17.95 -21.61 -31.35
CA ASN A 237 19.02 -21.11 -32.22
C ASN A 237 20.07 -20.21 -31.53
N GLU A 238 19.87 -19.80 -30.28
CA GLU A 238 20.83 -18.94 -29.54
C GLU A 238 21.89 -19.73 -28.75
N ASN A 239 21.71 -21.05 -28.58
CA ASN A 239 22.59 -21.88 -27.75
C ASN A 239 23.98 -22.14 -28.38
N ASN A 240 24.19 -21.83 -29.67
CA ASN A 240 25.50 -22.02 -30.31
C ASN A 240 26.48 -20.86 -30.11
N ASN A 241 26.06 -19.70 -29.60
CA ASN A 241 26.94 -18.52 -29.46
C ASN A 241 27.11 -18.00 -28.02
N ASN A 242 26.38 -18.55 -27.03
CA ASN A 242 26.25 -17.93 -25.71
C ASN A 242 26.98 -18.61 -24.55
N ASN A 243 28.02 -19.42 -24.82
CA ASN A 243 28.86 -19.99 -23.75
C ASN A 243 29.69 -18.94 -22.96
N ASN A 244 29.61 -17.64 -23.28
CA ASN A 244 30.33 -16.56 -22.57
C ASN A 244 29.45 -15.48 -21.92
N SER A 245 28.12 -15.51 -22.05
CA SER A 245 27.25 -14.37 -21.68
C SER A 245 26.52 -14.49 -20.33
N ASN A 246 26.65 -15.61 -19.62
CA ASN A 246 26.01 -15.79 -18.30
C ASN A 246 26.59 -14.89 -17.20
N ASN A 247 27.73 -14.22 -17.41
CA ASN A 247 28.33 -13.29 -16.44
C ASN A 247 27.87 -11.82 -16.59
N ILE A 248 27.13 -11.45 -17.65
CA ILE A 248 26.85 -10.02 -17.92
C ILE A 248 25.61 -9.52 -17.16
N ASN A 249 24.65 -10.39 -16.85
CA ASN A 249 23.41 -10.01 -16.15
C ASN A 249 23.56 -9.91 -14.63
N THR A 250 24.52 -10.64 -14.04
CA THR A 250 24.88 -10.53 -12.62
C THR A 250 25.48 -9.16 -12.32
N ASP A 251 26.34 -8.63 -13.19
CA ASP A 251 27.06 -7.37 -12.97
C ASP A 251 26.17 -6.12 -12.97
N LYS A 252 25.10 -6.09 -13.76
CA LYS A 252 24.18 -4.93 -13.78
C LYS A 252 23.28 -4.86 -12.54
N PHE A 253 22.92 -6.03 -11.99
CA PHE A 253 22.11 -6.13 -10.77
C PHE A 253 22.96 -5.83 -9.53
N GLN A 254 24.21 -6.33 -9.49
CA GLN A 254 25.19 -6.01 -8.45
C GLN A 254 25.41 -4.50 -8.33
N ARG A 255 25.56 -3.78 -9.45
CA ARG A 255 25.73 -2.31 -9.48
C ARG A 255 24.52 -1.52 -8.99
N HIS A 256 23.32 -2.09 -8.98
CA HIS A 256 22.13 -1.43 -8.43
C HIS A 256 22.05 -1.60 -6.92
N LEU A 257 22.44 -2.78 -6.41
CA LEU A 257 22.54 -3.06 -4.97
C LEU A 257 23.71 -2.30 -4.31
N GLU A 258 24.86 -2.16 -4.99
CA GLU A 258 26.00 -1.38 -4.51
C GLU A 258 25.74 0.13 -4.41
N LYS A 259 24.71 0.66 -5.11
CA LYS A 259 24.30 2.07 -5.00
C LYS A 259 23.46 2.36 -3.75
N HIS A 260 22.93 1.33 -3.09
CA HIS A 260 22.18 1.44 -1.84
C HIS A 260 22.68 0.39 -0.82
N PRO A 261 23.93 0.51 -0.32
CA PRO A 261 24.41 -0.38 0.71
C PRO A 261 23.59 -0.14 1.98
N THR A 262 23.01 -1.21 2.53
CA THR A 262 22.56 -1.26 3.92
C THR A 262 23.72 -0.79 4.79
N LYS A 263 23.52 0.28 5.56
CA LYS A 263 24.55 0.80 6.46
C LYS A 263 24.86 -0.30 7.48
N GLU A 264 26.08 -0.82 7.44
CA GLU A 264 26.63 -1.63 8.52
C GLU A 264 26.62 -0.79 9.80
N ILE A 265 25.86 -1.24 10.81
CA ILE A 265 25.88 -0.68 12.16
C ILE A 265 27.07 -1.32 12.87
N LYS A 266 28.05 -0.49 13.23
CA LYS A 266 29.06 -0.80 14.26
C LYS A 266 28.46 -0.67 15.65
#